data_AF-A0A5C6HKP5-F1
#
_entry.id   AF-A0A5C6HKP5-F1
#
_cell.length_a   1.000
_cell.length_b   1.000
_cell.length_c   1.000
_cell.angle_alpha   90.00
_cell.angle_beta   90.00
_cell.angle_gamma   90.00
#
_symmetry.space_group_name_H-M   'P 1'
#
loop_
_entity.id
_entity.type
_entity.pdbx_description
1 polymer ?
#
loop_
_entity_poly.entity_id
_entity_poly.type
_entity_poly.pdbx_seq_one_letter_code
_entity_poly.pdbx_strand_id
1 'polypeptide(L)'
;MKRNIYITIGFWCFAFAFVGCNEKDDISEAGDANKIEGIALSLENSETGLNTTRATVGGINYVVNTTSDPTSKNSLAGAIDSRGGSGWKLDLTLYNGNVTTAYDKGSFTGGEYAIVGSDKYWKPLTDKYYPNYKKPWAELYLYPNAVNAVIDFDQSTATKLLNQDILYKSKAQIPTIAHITSIPLNHKRAMLDFIIKDISFNDIQSVTVLSGSDIYTPYNVKTTETSAGSGIGTLEYLLILPEGTTNNPTVKVVTKPNSITGSNSISYIQNIGLISSGTLGGNNCYCFTLQGNLLSLSPITIVDWTTGEPVTGEYVAVTAYPTFKGAANETWYLYYENKLTEPDGFGGIQPKLQAMTFNDEGECTVKPDGRVITHIFKFPGMIPTDINKLITPITLDQMYITLP
;
A
#
# COMPACT_ATOMS: atom_id res chain seq x y z
N MET A 1 -33.98 -26.56 88.97
CA MET A 1 -34.36 -27.57 87.96
C MET A 1 -35.31 -26.94 86.95
N LYS A 2 -35.01 -27.13 85.65
CA LYS A 2 -35.84 -26.89 84.46
C LYS A 2 -36.27 -25.44 84.15
N ARG A 3 -35.44 -24.75 83.36
CA ARG A 3 -35.84 -23.61 82.51
C ARG A 3 -36.47 -24.15 81.23
N ASN A 4 -37.74 -23.86 80.98
CA ASN A 4 -38.40 -24.11 79.70
C ASN A 4 -38.22 -22.88 78.80
N ILE A 5 -37.62 -23.13 77.64
CA ILE A 5 -37.37 -22.17 76.56
C ILE A 5 -38.61 -22.15 75.68
N TYR A 6 -39.21 -20.97 75.49
CA TYR A 6 -40.18 -20.73 74.42
C TYR A 6 -39.46 -20.18 73.19
N ILE A 7 -39.59 -20.92 72.09
CA ILE A 7 -39.06 -20.61 70.77
C ILE A 7 -40.00 -19.58 70.13
N THR A 8 -39.51 -18.37 69.89
CA THR A 8 -40.17 -17.39 69.02
C THR A 8 -39.49 -17.42 67.66
N ILE A 9 -40.21 -17.91 66.66
CA ILE A 9 -39.82 -17.99 65.26
C ILE A 9 -39.83 -16.57 64.68
N GLY A 10 -38.64 -16.00 64.45
CA GLY A 10 -38.44 -14.78 63.66
C GLY A 10 -38.10 -15.13 62.23
N PHE A 11 -39.03 -14.85 61.32
CA PHE A 11 -38.96 -15.12 59.89
C PHE A 11 -37.81 -14.31 59.24
N TRP A 12 -36.70 -14.96 58.92
CA TRP A 12 -35.66 -14.45 58.03
C TRP A 12 -36.07 -14.76 56.58
N CYS A 13 -36.60 -13.76 55.87
CA CYS A 13 -36.70 -13.83 54.41
C CYS A 13 -35.44 -13.22 53.78
N PHE A 14 -34.33 -13.94 53.79
CA PHE A 14 -33.33 -13.80 52.72
C PHE A 14 -33.83 -14.61 51.53
N ALA A 15 -34.48 -13.95 50.58
CA ALA A 15 -34.73 -14.53 49.28
C ALA A 15 -33.39 -14.62 48.54
N PHE A 16 -32.69 -15.74 48.70
CA PHE A 16 -31.70 -16.18 47.75
C PHE A 16 -32.42 -16.44 46.42
N ALA A 17 -32.47 -15.42 45.55
CA ALA A 17 -32.71 -15.63 44.13
C ALA A 17 -31.43 -16.23 43.52
N PHE A 18 -31.21 -17.52 43.76
CA PHE A 18 -30.46 -18.35 42.82
C PHE A 18 -31.34 -18.51 41.58
N VAL A 19 -31.32 -17.51 40.70
CA VAL A 19 -31.68 -17.76 39.30
C VAL A 19 -30.40 -18.30 38.67
N GLY A 20 -30.44 -19.59 38.35
CA GLY A 20 -29.31 -20.31 37.79
C GLY A 20 -28.74 -19.60 36.58
N CYS A 21 -27.41 -19.50 36.54
CA CYS A 21 -26.67 -19.48 35.27
C CYS A 21 -27.14 -20.72 34.48
N ASN A 22 -27.98 -20.51 33.49
CA ASN A 22 -28.31 -21.57 32.56
C ASN A 22 -27.14 -21.69 31.57
N GLU A 23 -26.35 -22.75 31.69
CA GLU A 23 -25.35 -23.18 30.71
C GLU A 23 -26.00 -23.80 29.44
N LYS A 24 -27.32 -23.63 29.25
CA LYS A 24 -28.06 -24.03 28.05
C LYS A 24 -28.95 -22.90 27.52
N ASP A 25 -28.38 -22.13 26.59
CA ASP A 25 -28.85 -21.87 25.22
C ASP A 25 -30.35 -21.80 24.86
N ASP A 26 -31.20 -21.20 25.71
CA ASP A 26 -32.56 -20.80 25.31
C ASP A 26 -32.66 -19.27 25.13
N ILE A 27 -33.31 -18.83 24.04
CA ILE A 27 -33.82 -17.46 23.95
C ILE A 27 -34.88 -17.36 25.03
N SER A 28 -34.61 -16.60 26.10
CA SER A 28 -35.72 -16.13 26.92
C SER A 28 -36.48 -15.12 26.07
N GLU A 29 -37.66 -15.50 25.56
CA GLU A 29 -38.62 -14.56 24.98
C GLU A 29 -39.03 -13.45 25.98
N ALA A 30 -38.64 -13.60 27.25
CA ALA A 30 -38.83 -12.64 28.34
C ALA A 30 -37.55 -11.89 28.77
N GLY A 31 -36.45 -11.94 27.99
CA GLY A 31 -35.20 -11.27 28.34
C GLY A 31 -34.49 -10.65 27.14
N ASP A 32 -34.80 -9.37 26.89
CA ASP A 32 -34.06 -8.30 26.20
C ASP A 32 -32.81 -8.67 25.38
N ALA A 33 -32.92 -9.60 24.41
CA ALA A 33 -31.91 -9.71 23.38
C ALA A 33 -32.01 -8.46 22.49
N ASN A 34 -31.00 -7.59 22.55
CA ASN A 34 -30.99 -6.36 21.77
C ASN A 34 -31.06 -6.69 20.27
N LYS A 35 -32.10 -6.19 19.60
CA LYS A 35 -32.25 -6.30 18.15
C LYS A 35 -31.14 -5.52 17.46
N ILE A 36 -30.60 -6.08 16.39
CA ILE A 36 -29.67 -5.39 15.49
C ILE A 36 -30.51 -4.58 14.50
N GLU A 37 -30.70 -3.29 14.78
CA GLU A 37 -31.40 -2.37 13.89
C GLU A 37 -30.44 -1.80 12.83
N GLY A 38 -29.16 -1.63 13.20
CA GLY A 38 -28.14 -1.14 12.29
C GLY A 38 -26.70 -1.35 12.75
N ILE A 39 -25.79 -1.31 11.78
CA ILE A 39 -24.35 -1.26 11.94
C ILE A 39 -23.86 0.00 11.25
N ALA A 40 -23.44 0.99 12.03
CA ALA A 40 -22.77 2.17 11.51
C ALA A 40 -21.29 1.83 11.28
N LEU A 41 -20.78 2.05 10.08
CA LEU A 41 -19.39 1.72 9.74
C LEU A 41 -18.55 3.00 9.65
N SER A 42 -17.29 2.90 10.03
CA SER A 42 -16.30 3.95 9.78
C SER A 42 -15.01 3.36 9.22
N LEU A 43 -14.24 4.20 8.52
CA LEU A 43 -12.88 3.91 8.06
C LEU A 43 -11.92 4.65 8.99
N GLU A 44 -11.48 3.95 10.03
CA GLU A 44 -10.64 4.48 11.10
C GLU A 44 -9.54 3.47 11.43
N ASN A 45 -8.29 3.93 11.52
CA ASN A 45 -7.25 3.15 12.18
C ASN A 45 -7.33 3.39 13.69
N SER A 46 -7.56 2.34 14.46
CA SER A 46 -7.85 2.39 15.91
C SER A 46 -6.64 2.75 16.78
N GLU A 47 -5.44 2.89 16.21
CA GLU A 47 -4.19 3.05 17.00
C GLU A 47 -3.77 4.51 17.25
N THR A 48 -4.27 5.49 16.51
CA THR A 48 -3.89 6.89 16.71
C THR A 48 -5.09 7.81 16.55
N GLY A 49 -5.52 8.44 17.65
CA GLY A 49 -6.58 9.45 17.69
C GLY A 49 -6.23 10.78 17.02
N LEU A 50 -5.74 10.73 15.78
CA LEU A 50 -5.34 11.89 14.98
C LEU A 50 -6.00 11.81 13.60
N ASN A 51 -6.89 12.77 13.33
CA ASN A 51 -7.40 13.08 11.99
C ASN A 51 -6.33 13.85 11.19
N THR A 52 -5.12 13.32 11.07
CA THR A 52 -4.07 13.93 10.27
C THR A 52 -4.04 13.29 8.89
N THR A 53 -4.17 14.12 7.87
CA THR A 53 -3.88 13.79 6.47
C THR A 53 -2.40 14.06 6.24
N ARG A 54 -1.55 13.05 6.02
CA ARG A 54 -0.24 13.34 5.43
C ARG A 54 0.45 12.19 4.71
N ALA A 55 0.04 11.94 3.47
CA ALA A 55 0.80 11.20 2.47
C ALA A 55 1.98 12.02 1.88
N THR A 56 2.77 12.69 2.74
CA THR A 56 4.02 13.35 2.34
C THR A 56 5.20 12.55 2.88
N VAL A 57 5.87 11.84 1.99
CA VAL A 57 6.97 10.93 2.33
C VAL A 57 8.25 11.42 1.66
N GLY A 58 9.31 11.66 2.45
CA GLY A 58 10.59 12.11 1.88
C GLY A 58 10.47 13.40 1.06
N GLY A 59 9.50 14.27 1.38
CA GLY A 59 9.18 15.49 0.63
C GLY A 59 8.35 15.28 -0.64
N ILE A 60 7.87 14.07 -0.92
CA ILE A 60 7.00 13.74 -2.06
C ILE A 60 5.57 13.59 -1.57
N ASN A 61 4.63 14.26 -2.23
CA ASN A 61 3.20 14.15 -1.93
C ASN A 61 2.58 13.06 -2.81
N TYR A 62 2.08 12.01 -2.17
CA TYR A 62 1.34 10.90 -2.77
C TYR A 62 -0.17 11.15 -2.66
N VAL A 63 -0.96 10.54 -3.55
CA VAL A 63 -2.43 10.71 -3.56
C VAL A 63 -3.17 9.81 -2.60
N VAL A 64 -2.55 8.78 -2.04
CA VAL A 64 -3.20 7.91 -1.04
C VAL A 64 -3.90 8.73 0.05
N ASN A 65 -5.12 8.33 0.38
CA ASN A 65 -6.00 9.00 1.35
C ASN A 65 -6.37 10.47 1.03
N THR A 66 -6.14 10.94 -0.20
CA THR A 66 -6.64 12.24 -0.68
C THR A 66 -7.98 12.09 -1.42
N THR A 67 -8.60 13.19 -1.82
CA THR A 67 -9.83 13.16 -2.62
C THR A 67 -9.64 12.57 -4.03
N SER A 68 -8.40 12.49 -4.51
CA SER A 68 -8.04 11.87 -5.80
C SER A 68 -7.97 10.34 -5.72
N ASP A 69 -7.68 9.78 -4.55
CA ASP A 69 -7.73 8.34 -4.31
C ASP A 69 -9.19 7.88 -4.21
N PRO A 70 -9.71 7.07 -5.16
CA PRO A 70 -11.12 6.68 -5.18
C PRO A 70 -11.49 5.72 -4.04
N THR A 71 -10.52 5.21 -3.29
CA THR A 71 -10.72 4.30 -2.15
C THR A 71 -10.75 5.05 -0.81
N SER A 72 -10.25 6.30 -0.80
CA SER A 72 -10.22 7.14 0.40
C SER A 72 -11.64 7.49 0.90
N LYS A 73 -11.78 7.54 2.22
CA LYS A 73 -12.98 8.10 2.89
C LYS A 73 -13.25 9.56 2.54
N ASN A 74 -12.24 10.28 2.07
CA ASN A 74 -12.34 11.69 1.67
C ASN A 74 -12.83 11.84 0.22
N SER A 75 -12.83 10.78 -0.57
CA SER A 75 -13.31 10.80 -1.95
C SER A 75 -14.83 10.60 -2.03
N LEU A 76 -15.45 11.13 -3.09
CA LEU A 76 -16.89 10.98 -3.32
C LEU A 76 -17.31 9.51 -3.50
N ALA A 77 -16.44 8.65 -4.02
CA ALA A 77 -16.75 7.24 -4.29
C ALA A 77 -16.34 6.31 -3.14
N GLY A 78 -15.22 6.59 -2.48
CA GLY A 78 -14.62 5.74 -1.45
C GLY A 78 -15.22 5.89 -0.05
N ALA A 79 -15.98 6.97 0.20
CA ALA A 79 -16.72 7.14 1.46
C ALA A 79 -17.68 5.97 1.72
N ILE A 80 -17.79 5.53 2.98
CA ILE A 80 -18.63 4.40 3.40
C ILE A 80 -20.08 4.57 2.92
N ASP A 81 -20.64 5.77 3.09
CA ASP A 81 -22.01 6.09 2.67
C ASP A 81 -22.20 5.93 1.15
N SER A 82 -21.21 6.34 0.36
CA SER A 82 -21.23 6.26 -1.11
C SER A 82 -21.16 4.81 -1.60
N ARG A 83 -20.39 3.96 -0.91
CA ARG A 83 -20.38 2.51 -1.16
C ARG A 83 -21.76 1.90 -0.91
N GLY A 84 -22.43 2.34 0.16
CA GLY A 84 -23.82 1.98 0.45
C GLY A 84 -24.78 2.31 -0.68
N GLY A 85 -24.71 3.53 -1.21
CA GLY A 85 -25.50 3.95 -2.38
C GLY A 85 -25.12 3.22 -3.69
N SER A 86 -23.94 2.61 -3.75
CA SER A 86 -23.41 1.91 -4.93
C SER A 86 -23.70 0.40 -4.92
N GLY A 87 -24.55 -0.08 -4.01
CA GLY A 87 -24.98 -1.48 -3.97
C GLY A 87 -23.97 -2.45 -3.34
N TRP A 88 -23.02 -1.92 -2.55
CA TRP A 88 -22.16 -2.77 -1.71
C TRP A 88 -23.00 -3.53 -0.68
N LYS A 89 -22.40 -4.54 -0.06
CA LYS A 89 -23.04 -5.45 0.88
C LYS A 89 -22.19 -5.60 2.14
N LEU A 90 -22.85 -5.79 3.27
CA LEU A 90 -22.22 -6.06 4.56
C LEU A 90 -22.48 -7.50 5.01
N ASP A 91 -21.41 -8.23 5.29
CA ASP A 91 -21.46 -9.47 6.06
C ASP A 91 -21.04 -9.20 7.51
N LEU A 92 -21.77 -9.76 8.46
CA LEU A 92 -21.47 -9.74 9.88
C LEU A 92 -21.53 -11.16 10.43
N THR A 93 -20.41 -11.64 10.96
CA THR A 93 -20.37 -12.87 11.75
C THR A 93 -20.15 -12.50 13.21
N LEU A 94 -21.13 -12.82 14.05
CA LEU A 94 -21.05 -12.65 15.50
C LEU A 94 -20.66 -13.96 16.16
N TYR A 95 -19.96 -13.87 17.28
CA TYR A 95 -19.54 -15.02 18.07
C TYR A 95 -19.83 -14.76 19.55
N ASN A 96 -20.25 -15.81 20.25
CA ASN A 96 -20.43 -15.79 21.71
C ASN A 96 -19.09 -16.06 22.40
N GLY A 97 -18.23 -15.03 22.41
CA GLY A 97 -16.85 -15.13 22.89
C GLY A 97 -15.85 -15.48 21.79
N ASN A 98 -14.61 -15.76 22.17
CA ASN A 98 -13.55 -16.12 21.22
C ASN A 98 -13.66 -17.59 20.79
N VAL A 99 -14.74 -17.93 20.10
CA VAL A 99 -15.05 -19.30 19.64
C VAL A 99 -15.13 -19.37 18.12
N THR A 100 -14.95 -20.54 17.53
CA THR A 100 -14.98 -20.71 16.07
C THR A 100 -16.40 -20.77 15.51
N THR A 101 -17.38 -21.21 16.30
CA THR A 101 -18.78 -21.32 15.89
C THR A 101 -19.45 -19.95 15.92
N ALA A 102 -20.02 -19.57 14.78
CA ALA A 102 -20.81 -18.36 14.66
C ALA A 102 -22.11 -18.42 15.47
N TYR A 103 -22.58 -17.26 15.91
CA TYR A 103 -23.88 -17.07 16.53
C TYR A 103 -24.90 -16.73 15.43
N ASP A 104 -25.56 -17.74 14.87
CA ASP A 104 -26.44 -17.63 13.70
C ASP A 104 -27.61 -16.63 13.85
N LYS A 105 -28.11 -16.48 15.08
CA LYS A 105 -29.22 -15.55 15.41
C LYS A 105 -28.82 -14.07 15.27
N GLY A 106 -27.53 -13.77 15.36
CA GLY A 106 -26.99 -12.43 15.18
C GLY A 106 -26.17 -12.25 13.90
N SER A 107 -25.78 -13.35 13.26
CA SER A 107 -24.94 -13.33 12.05
C SER A 107 -25.79 -13.23 10.79
N PHE A 108 -25.29 -12.49 9.79
CA PHE A 108 -25.97 -12.31 8.52
C PHE A 108 -24.99 -12.06 7.38
N THR A 109 -25.44 -12.37 6.17
CA THR A 109 -24.72 -12.11 4.93
C THR A 109 -25.57 -11.23 4.01
N GLY A 110 -24.95 -10.32 3.27
CA GLY A 110 -25.62 -9.49 2.29
C GLY A 110 -26.52 -8.41 2.90
N GLY A 111 -26.15 -7.85 4.05
CA GLY A 111 -26.84 -6.71 4.65
C GLY A 111 -26.85 -5.50 3.72
N GLU A 112 -27.91 -4.71 3.80
CA GLU A 112 -28.17 -3.57 2.91
C GLU A 112 -27.94 -2.24 3.61
N TYR A 113 -27.60 -1.23 2.83
CA TYR A 113 -27.44 0.13 3.31
C TYR A 113 -28.82 0.82 3.43
N ALA A 114 -29.08 1.41 4.58
CA ALA A 114 -30.33 2.08 4.90
C ALA A 114 -30.07 3.52 5.35
N ILE A 115 -30.99 4.40 4.94
CA ILE A 115 -31.08 5.77 5.42
C ILE A 115 -32.45 5.92 6.08
N VAL A 116 -32.46 6.16 7.39
CA VAL A 116 -33.69 6.35 8.17
C VAL A 116 -33.60 7.69 8.88
N GLY A 117 -34.31 8.69 8.36
CA GLY A 117 -34.17 10.07 8.82
C GLY A 117 -32.75 10.59 8.57
N SER A 118 -32.06 10.99 9.64
CA SER A 118 -30.65 11.39 9.61
C SER A 118 -29.68 10.22 9.75
N ASP A 119 -30.16 9.05 10.18
CA ASP A 119 -29.31 7.91 10.50
C ASP A 119 -28.98 7.11 9.25
N LYS A 120 -27.70 6.73 9.15
CA LYS A 120 -27.14 5.98 8.03
C LYS A 120 -26.41 4.76 8.56
N TYR A 121 -26.85 3.58 8.15
CA TYR A 121 -26.32 2.33 8.69
C TYR A 121 -26.61 1.16 7.76
N TRP A 122 -25.87 0.08 7.97
CA TRP A 122 -26.11 -1.21 7.32
C TRP A 122 -27.00 -2.06 8.20
N LYS A 123 -27.97 -2.76 7.62
CA LYS A 123 -28.89 -3.61 8.38
C LYS A 123 -29.04 -5.00 7.77
N PRO A 124 -29.34 -6.02 8.57
CA PRO A 124 -29.69 -7.33 8.05
C PRO A 124 -31.01 -7.28 7.28
N LEU A 125 -31.19 -8.22 6.33
CA LEU A 125 -32.43 -8.37 5.55
C LEU A 125 -33.58 -8.99 6.37
N THR A 126 -33.25 -9.65 7.48
CA THR A 126 -34.17 -10.27 8.43
C THR A 126 -33.80 -9.87 9.84
N ASP A 127 -34.73 -10.03 10.78
CA ASP A 127 -34.46 -9.69 12.17
C ASP A 127 -33.31 -10.52 12.74
N LYS A 128 -32.32 -9.83 13.32
CA LYS A 128 -31.14 -10.40 13.98
C LYS A 128 -30.98 -9.79 15.36
N TYR A 129 -30.34 -10.54 16.25
CA TYR A 129 -30.24 -10.18 17.66
C TYR A 129 -28.81 -10.40 18.14
N TYR A 130 -28.33 -9.55 19.04
CA TYR A 130 -27.07 -9.80 19.73
C TYR A 130 -27.22 -10.99 20.69
N PRO A 131 -26.12 -11.72 20.98
CA PRO A 131 -26.13 -12.67 22.09
C PRO A 131 -26.32 -11.91 23.42
N ASN A 132 -26.94 -12.55 24.42
CA ASN A 132 -27.35 -11.94 25.71
C ASN A 132 -26.19 -11.54 26.67
N TYR A 133 -25.06 -11.06 26.16
CA TYR A 133 -23.85 -10.77 26.94
C TYR A 133 -23.19 -9.46 26.54
N LYS A 134 -22.49 -8.82 27.49
CA LYS A 134 -22.05 -7.42 27.38
C LYS A 134 -21.07 -7.10 26.25
N LYS A 135 -20.39 -8.07 25.61
CA LYS A 135 -19.35 -7.81 24.60
C LYS A 135 -19.11 -9.00 23.64
N PRO A 136 -19.88 -9.10 22.54
CA PRO A 136 -19.71 -10.17 21.55
C PRO A 136 -18.44 -9.96 20.74
N TRP A 137 -17.99 -11.02 20.09
CA TRP A 137 -16.92 -10.94 19.11
C TRP A 137 -17.55 -10.83 17.72
N ALA A 138 -16.96 -10.01 16.85
CA ALA A 138 -17.50 -9.73 15.53
C ALA A 138 -16.40 -9.76 14.48
N GLU A 139 -16.72 -10.32 13.33
CA GLU A 139 -15.96 -10.24 12.08
C GLU A 139 -16.88 -9.67 11.00
N LEU A 140 -16.38 -8.70 10.22
CA LEU A 140 -17.18 -8.01 9.22
C LEU A 140 -16.45 -7.91 7.89
N TYR A 141 -17.22 -7.92 6.80
CA TYR A 141 -16.74 -7.63 5.46
C TYR A 141 -17.70 -6.69 4.74
N LEU A 142 -17.18 -5.61 4.19
CA LEU A 142 -17.91 -4.70 3.30
C LEU A 142 -17.33 -4.82 1.88
N TYR A 143 -18.18 -5.15 0.91
CA TYR A 143 -17.74 -5.57 -0.42
C TYR A 143 -18.75 -5.21 -1.52
N PRO A 144 -18.32 -5.03 -2.79
CA PRO A 144 -19.22 -4.69 -3.89
C PRO A 144 -19.98 -5.91 -4.43
N ASN A 145 -19.33 -7.07 -4.55
CA ASN A 145 -19.93 -8.27 -5.16
C ASN A 145 -19.73 -9.55 -4.33
N ALA A 146 -18.47 -9.90 -4.01
CA ALA A 146 -18.14 -11.05 -3.17
C ALA A 146 -16.96 -10.76 -2.23
N VAL A 147 -17.02 -11.30 -1.01
CA VAL A 147 -15.98 -11.15 0.04
C VAL A 147 -14.62 -11.69 -0.39
N ASN A 148 -14.62 -12.82 -1.11
CA ASN A 148 -13.43 -13.53 -1.56
C ASN A 148 -13.25 -13.44 -3.08
N ALA A 149 -13.66 -12.33 -3.69
CA ALA A 149 -13.39 -12.08 -5.10
C ALA A 149 -11.88 -12.12 -5.38
N VAL A 150 -11.48 -12.76 -6.46
CA VAL A 150 -10.11 -12.65 -6.99
C VAL A 150 -9.89 -11.21 -7.42
N ILE A 151 -8.65 -10.72 -7.29
CA ILE A 151 -8.30 -9.37 -7.75
C ILE A 151 -8.33 -9.33 -9.28
N ASP A 152 -9.05 -8.37 -9.84
CA ASP A 152 -9.01 -8.16 -11.29
C ASP A 152 -7.64 -7.64 -11.74
N PHE A 153 -7.14 -8.22 -12.82
CA PHE A 153 -5.89 -7.78 -13.45
C PHE A 153 -6.01 -6.38 -14.07
N ASP A 154 -7.21 -5.98 -14.50
CA ASP A 154 -7.46 -4.66 -15.06
C ASP A 154 -8.09 -3.74 -14.00
N GLN A 155 -7.30 -2.81 -13.50
CA GLN A 155 -7.71 -1.77 -12.53
C GLN A 155 -7.60 -0.37 -13.15
N SER A 156 -7.67 -0.25 -14.47
CA SER A 156 -7.40 0.99 -15.23
C SER A 156 -8.35 2.16 -14.97
N THR A 157 -9.44 1.98 -14.24
CA THR A 157 -10.42 3.03 -13.91
C THR A 157 -10.68 3.10 -12.42
N ALA A 158 -11.10 4.27 -11.93
CA ALA A 158 -11.45 4.47 -10.52
C ALA A 158 -12.46 3.44 -10.00
N THR A 159 -13.50 3.11 -10.78
CA THR A 159 -14.49 2.09 -10.42
C THR A 159 -13.88 0.68 -10.37
N LYS A 160 -13.02 0.33 -11.34
CA LYS A 160 -12.35 -0.98 -11.35
C LYS A 160 -11.42 -1.15 -10.16
N LEU A 161 -10.65 -0.11 -9.83
CA LEU A 161 -9.80 -0.06 -8.64
C LEU A 161 -10.64 -0.17 -7.36
N LEU A 162 -11.69 0.67 -7.21
CA LEU A 162 -12.56 0.67 -6.03
C LEU A 162 -13.25 -0.69 -5.81
N ASN A 163 -13.63 -1.41 -6.87
CA ASN A 163 -14.21 -2.74 -6.75
C ASN A 163 -13.26 -3.78 -6.12
N GLN A 164 -11.96 -3.50 -6.13
CA GLN A 164 -10.96 -4.35 -5.47
C GLN A 164 -10.84 -4.05 -3.98
N ASP A 165 -11.38 -2.94 -3.49
CA ASP A 165 -11.13 -2.46 -2.14
C ASP A 165 -12.10 -3.03 -1.09
N ILE A 166 -11.95 -4.31 -0.79
CA ILE A 166 -12.71 -4.98 0.27
C ILE A 166 -12.29 -4.42 1.62
N LEU A 167 -13.27 -3.93 2.39
CA LEU A 167 -13.03 -3.49 3.77
C LEU A 167 -13.41 -4.59 4.75
N TYR A 168 -12.69 -4.69 5.85
CA TYR A 168 -12.90 -5.76 6.82
C TYR A 168 -12.64 -5.32 8.26
N LYS A 169 -13.22 -6.08 9.18
CA LYS A 169 -12.81 -6.12 10.59
C LYS A 169 -12.47 -7.56 10.92
N SER A 170 -11.23 -7.79 11.36
CA SER A 170 -10.83 -9.07 11.92
C SER A 170 -11.63 -9.39 13.18
N LYS A 171 -11.85 -10.69 13.41
CA LYS A 171 -12.58 -11.18 14.58
C LYS A 171 -12.02 -10.60 15.88
N ALA A 172 -12.78 -9.70 16.48
CA ALA A 172 -12.42 -9.03 17.72
C ALA A 172 -13.66 -8.69 18.53
N GLN A 173 -13.48 -8.48 19.83
CA GLN A 173 -14.55 -8.03 20.71
C GLN A 173 -15.04 -6.63 20.31
N ILE A 174 -16.36 -6.43 20.23
CA ILE A 174 -16.94 -5.09 20.11
C ILE A 174 -17.28 -4.54 21.52
N PRO A 175 -16.96 -3.27 21.81
CA PRO A 175 -16.96 -2.75 23.18
C PRO A 175 -18.36 -2.54 23.76
N THR A 176 -19.35 -2.30 22.89
CA THR A 176 -20.71 -1.91 23.26
C THR A 176 -21.71 -2.60 22.34
N ILE A 177 -22.84 -3.05 22.91
CA ILE A 177 -24.03 -3.46 22.14
C ILE A 177 -25.05 -2.32 22.20
N ALA A 178 -25.54 -1.91 21.04
CA ALA A 178 -26.67 -1.00 20.89
C ALA A 178 -27.52 -1.39 19.67
N HIS A 179 -28.76 -0.89 19.61
CA HIS A 179 -29.65 -1.08 18.45
C HIS A 179 -28.96 -0.70 17.14
N ILE A 180 -28.23 0.43 17.15
CA ILE A 180 -27.28 0.82 16.11
C ILE A 180 -25.87 0.77 16.71
N THR A 181 -25.01 -0.13 16.22
CA THR A 181 -23.65 -0.30 16.73
C THR A 181 -22.61 0.22 15.74
N SER A 182 -21.65 1.01 16.24
CA SER A 182 -20.55 1.55 15.43
C SER A 182 -19.37 0.59 15.39
N ILE A 183 -18.89 0.28 14.19
CA ILE A 183 -17.79 -0.67 13.98
C ILE A 183 -16.81 -0.10 12.93
N PRO A 184 -15.53 0.13 13.30
CA PRO A 184 -14.53 0.56 12.34
C PRO A 184 -14.07 -0.61 11.47
N LEU A 185 -13.73 -0.30 10.21
CA LEU A 185 -13.17 -1.23 9.22
C LEU A 185 -11.81 -0.72 8.72
N ASN A 186 -10.99 -1.68 8.29
CA ASN A 186 -9.71 -1.47 7.62
C ASN A 186 -9.76 -1.99 6.17
N HIS A 187 -8.81 -1.60 5.33
CA HIS A 187 -8.65 -2.22 4.03
C HIS A 187 -8.09 -3.64 4.19
N LYS A 188 -8.67 -4.62 3.49
CA LYS A 188 -8.22 -6.02 3.54
C LYS A 188 -6.92 -6.24 2.76
N ARG A 189 -6.67 -5.44 1.73
CA ARG A 189 -5.62 -5.68 0.72
C ARG A 189 -4.46 -4.69 0.88
N ALA A 190 -3.44 -4.86 0.06
CA ALA A 190 -2.33 -3.92 -0.06
C ALA A 190 -2.53 -2.98 -1.25
N MET A 191 -2.06 -1.74 -1.15
CA MET A 191 -2.06 -0.75 -2.23
C MET A 191 -0.61 -0.42 -2.63
N LEU A 192 -0.35 -0.26 -3.93
CA LEU A 192 0.83 0.43 -4.43
C LEU A 192 0.42 1.83 -4.85
N ASP A 193 1.16 2.84 -4.40
CA ASP A 193 1.03 4.23 -4.87
C ASP A 193 2.39 4.68 -5.43
N PHE A 194 2.49 4.82 -6.75
CA PHE A 194 3.78 5.09 -7.37
C PHE A 194 3.74 6.16 -8.44
N ILE A 195 4.80 6.96 -8.45
CA ILE A 195 4.96 8.09 -9.36
C ILE A 195 6.07 7.79 -10.37
N ILE A 196 5.80 7.96 -11.65
CA ILE A 196 6.80 7.99 -12.72
C ILE A 196 7.09 9.46 -13.02
N LYS A 197 8.32 9.94 -12.79
CA LYS A 197 8.73 11.34 -12.93
C LYS A 197 9.60 11.61 -14.15
N ASP A 198 9.63 12.87 -14.54
CA ASP A 198 10.48 13.44 -15.59
C ASP A 198 10.31 12.71 -16.93
N ILE A 199 9.05 12.38 -17.24
CA ILE A 199 8.68 11.68 -18.47
C ILE A 199 7.85 12.57 -19.37
N SER A 200 8.02 12.37 -20.68
CA SER A 200 7.03 12.81 -21.66
C SER A 200 5.86 11.84 -21.61
N PHE A 201 4.80 12.18 -20.87
CA PHE A 201 3.67 11.25 -20.68
C PHE A 201 2.92 10.96 -21.98
N ASN A 202 3.00 11.86 -22.97
CA ASN A 202 2.44 11.62 -24.30
C ASN A 202 3.17 10.52 -25.07
N ASP A 203 4.41 10.21 -24.71
CA ASP A 203 5.20 9.13 -25.32
C ASP A 203 4.98 7.79 -24.62
N ILE A 204 4.24 7.74 -23.51
CA ILE A 204 3.93 6.50 -22.82
C ILE A 204 2.77 5.80 -23.52
N GLN A 205 2.99 4.56 -23.93
CA GLN A 205 1.98 3.68 -24.51
C GLN A 205 1.22 2.94 -23.41
N SER A 206 1.95 2.35 -22.45
CA SER A 206 1.34 1.61 -21.35
C SER A 206 2.24 1.53 -20.13
N VAL A 207 1.60 1.31 -18.98
CA VAL A 207 2.25 0.96 -17.72
C VAL A 207 1.55 -0.30 -17.20
N THR A 208 2.32 -1.30 -16.81
CA THR A 208 1.81 -2.55 -16.21
C THR A 208 2.66 -2.92 -15.02
N VAL A 209 2.09 -3.68 -14.07
CA VAL A 209 2.81 -4.20 -12.91
C VAL A 209 2.74 -5.72 -12.95
N LEU A 210 3.89 -6.38 -12.90
CA LEU A 210 4.00 -7.82 -12.85
C LEU A 210 4.20 -8.26 -11.40
N SER A 211 3.46 -9.26 -10.94
CA SER A 211 3.69 -9.92 -9.64
C SER A 211 3.66 -11.44 -9.86
N GLY A 212 4.84 -12.06 -9.87
CA GLY A 212 4.97 -13.44 -10.34
C GLY A 212 4.58 -13.57 -11.81
N SER A 213 3.59 -14.42 -12.12
CA SER A 213 3.02 -14.57 -13.47
C SER A 213 1.93 -13.57 -13.82
N ASP A 214 1.41 -12.85 -12.84
CA ASP A 214 0.23 -12.01 -12.99
C ASP A 214 0.62 -10.63 -13.51
N ILE A 215 -0.15 -10.10 -14.46
CA ILE A 215 0.11 -8.81 -15.13
C ILE A 215 -1.07 -7.89 -14.88
N TYR A 216 -0.85 -6.86 -14.08
CA TYR A 216 -1.87 -5.88 -13.70
C TYR A 216 -1.75 -4.59 -14.51
N THR A 217 -2.90 -3.98 -14.79
CA THR A 217 -3.03 -2.63 -15.34
C THR A 217 -3.45 -1.68 -14.22
N PRO A 218 -2.56 -0.79 -13.74
CA PRO A 218 -2.85 0.13 -12.65
C PRO A 218 -3.75 1.29 -13.07
N TYR A 219 -4.40 1.95 -12.11
CA TYR A 219 -5.18 3.16 -12.32
C TYR A 219 -4.25 4.37 -12.38
N ASN A 220 -4.22 5.12 -13.49
CA ASN A 220 -3.56 6.43 -13.52
C ASN A 220 -4.46 7.45 -12.81
N VAL A 221 -4.09 7.78 -11.58
CA VAL A 221 -4.87 8.67 -10.71
C VAL A 221 -4.59 10.14 -10.99
N LYS A 222 -3.37 10.46 -11.44
CA LYS A 222 -2.96 11.86 -11.61
C LYS A 222 -1.83 12.02 -12.61
N THR A 223 -2.02 12.99 -13.51
CA THR A 223 -0.98 13.50 -14.41
C THR A 223 -0.65 14.93 -14.00
N THR A 224 0.64 15.25 -13.81
CA THR A 224 1.09 16.61 -13.45
C THR A 224 2.16 17.07 -14.42
N GLU A 225 1.97 18.20 -15.10
CA GLU A 225 3.01 18.79 -15.96
C GLU A 225 4.02 19.60 -15.13
N THR A 226 5.31 19.55 -15.51
CA THR A 226 6.34 20.41 -14.90
C THR A 226 6.18 21.88 -15.28
N SER A 227 5.62 22.14 -16.46
CA SER A 227 5.27 23.47 -16.96
C SER A 227 4.15 23.34 -17.97
N ALA A 228 3.18 24.24 -17.90
CA ALA A 228 1.99 24.20 -18.74
C ALA A 228 2.35 24.16 -20.24
N GLY A 229 1.88 23.13 -20.93
CA GLY A 229 2.08 22.90 -22.36
C GLY A 229 3.41 22.22 -22.71
N SER A 230 4.23 21.80 -21.74
CA SER A 230 5.51 21.13 -22.01
C SER A 230 5.35 19.67 -22.46
N GLY A 231 4.23 19.01 -22.08
CA GLY A 231 4.06 17.58 -22.29
C GLY A 231 4.98 16.70 -21.43
N ILE A 232 5.78 17.31 -20.55
CA ILE A 232 6.71 16.66 -19.64
C ILE A 232 6.17 16.77 -18.22
N GLY A 233 6.29 15.70 -17.45
CA GLY A 233 5.89 15.72 -16.06
C GLY A 233 5.86 14.36 -15.40
N THR A 234 4.84 14.15 -14.58
CA THR A 234 4.69 12.97 -13.74
C THR A 234 3.37 12.25 -14.00
N LEU A 235 3.41 10.93 -13.93
CA LEU A 235 2.24 10.06 -13.89
C LEU A 235 2.21 9.33 -12.56
N GLU A 236 1.11 9.39 -11.84
CA GLU A 236 0.92 8.71 -10.56
C GLU A 236 -0.11 7.60 -10.73
N TYR A 237 0.14 6.47 -10.10
CA TYR A 237 -0.62 5.24 -10.29
C TYR A 237 -0.97 4.58 -8.97
N LEU A 238 -2.20 4.07 -8.90
CA LEU A 238 -2.69 3.23 -7.82
C LEU A 238 -2.92 1.80 -8.31
N LEU A 239 -2.56 0.81 -7.50
CA LEU A 239 -2.83 -0.61 -7.77
C LEU A 239 -3.09 -1.38 -6.49
N ILE A 240 -4.18 -2.13 -6.43
CA ILE A 240 -4.47 -3.03 -5.31
C ILE A 240 -3.94 -4.43 -5.62
N LEU A 241 -3.18 -4.99 -4.68
CA LEU A 241 -2.64 -6.34 -4.73
C LEU A 241 -3.19 -7.21 -3.58
N PRO A 242 -3.19 -8.55 -3.73
CA PRO A 242 -3.64 -9.43 -2.67
C PRO A 242 -2.79 -9.23 -1.39
N GLU A 243 -3.43 -9.24 -0.23
CA GLU A 243 -2.70 -9.44 1.03
C GLU A 243 -1.95 -10.79 0.97
N GLY A 244 -0.78 -10.87 1.58
CA GLY A 244 0.02 -12.09 1.53
C GLY A 244 0.82 -12.27 0.24
N THR A 245 0.82 -11.30 -0.69
CA THR A 245 1.66 -11.35 -1.90
C THR A 245 3.13 -11.50 -1.52
N THR A 246 3.80 -12.54 -2.04
CA THR A 246 5.21 -12.88 -1.78
C THR A 246 6.16 -12.47 -2.89
N ASN A 247 5.64 -12.20 -4.09
CA ASN A 247 6.45 -11.82 -5.24
C ASN A 247 6.70 -10.32 -5.25
N ASN A 248 7.95 -9.93 -5.47
CA ASN A 248 8.30 -8.53 -5.68
C ASN A 248 7.64 -8.00 -6.95
N PRO A 249 6.86 -6.91 -6.87
CA PRO A 249 6.27 -6.34 -8.06
C PRO A 249 7.35 -5.75 -8.95
N THR A 250 7.13 -5.86 -10.25
CA THR A 250 7.97 -5.28 -11.30
C THR A 250 7.13 -4.33 -12.13
N VAL A 251 7.49 -3.05 -12.14
CA VAL A 251 6.81 -2.05 -12.98
C VAL A 251 7.42 -2.08 -14.37
N LYS A 252 6.58 -2.22 -15.39
CA LYS A 252 6.96 -2.15 -16.79
C LYS A 252 6.29 -0.93 -17.43
N VAL A 253 7.09 -0.09 -18.06
CA VAL A 253 6.65 1.10 -18.81
C VAL A 253 7.04 0.91 -20.28
N VAL A 254 6.08 1.07 -21.18
CA VAL A 254 6.30 0.91 -22.62
C VAL A 254 6.07 2.25 -23.31
N THR A 255 7.03 2.68 -24.13
CA THR A 255 6.88 3.90 -24.94
C THR A 255 6.18 3.62 -26.27
N LYS A 256 5.57 4.66 -26.85
CA LYS A 256 5.00 4.59 -28.20
C LYS A 256 6.13 4.46 -29.23
N PRO A 257 5.93 3.69 -30.31
CA PRO A 257 6.81 3.76 -31.47
C PRO A 257 6.69 5.14 -32.11
N ASN A 258 7.79 5.65 -32.68
CA ASN A 258 7.82 6.93 -33.36
C ASN A 258 7.84 6.71 -34.87
N SER A 259 6.69 6.92 -35.51
CA SER A 259 6.53 6.74 -36.97
C SER A 259 7.31 7.75 -37.82
N ILE A 260 7.64 8.93 -37.28
CA ILE A 260 8.39 9.98 -37.98
C ILE A 260 9.86 9.61 -38.07
N THR A 261 10.43 9.05 -37.00
CA THR A 261 11.84 8.63 -36.95
C THR A 261 12.05 7.15 -37.27
N GLY A 262 10.99 6.35 -37.35
CA GLY A 262 11.06 4.90 -37.54
C GLY A 262 11.47 4.12 -36.28
N SER A 263 11.48 4.77 -35.11
CA SER A 263 11.92 4.13 -33.86
C SER A 263 10.85 3.18 -33.30
N ASN A 264 11.27 1.97 -32.90
CA ASN A 264 10.41 1.01 -32.20
C ASN A 264 10.11 1.45 -30.76
N SER A 265 9.09 0.83 -30.15
CA SER A 265 8.81 1.01 -28.72
C SER A 265 9.96 0.49 -27.84
N ILE A 266 10.14 1.13 -26.70
CA ILE A 266 11.12 0.74 -25.67
C ILE A 266 10.36 0.28 -24.45
N SER A 267 10.77 -0.86 -23.87
CA SER A 267 10.24 -1.35 -22.60
C SER A 267 11.25 -1.10 -21.49
N TYR A 268 10.85 -0.28 -20.53
CA TYR A 268 11.56 -0.04 -19.28
C TYR A 268 10.98 -0.95 -18.20
N ILE A 269 11.83 -1.66 -17.47
CA ILE A 269 11.42 -2.66 -16.48
C ILE A 269 12.17 -2.38 -15.19
N GLN A 270 11.45 -2.17 -14.10
CA GLN A 270 12.03 -1.93 -12.77
C GLN A 270 11.44 -2.92 -11.76
N ASN A 271 12.29 -3.73 -11.15
CA ASN A 271 11.91 -4.50 -9.98
C ASN A 271 11.88 -3.56 -8.77
N ILE A 272 10.78 -3.57 -8.02
CA ILE A 272 10.59 -2.65 -6.91
C ILE A 272 11.26 -3.16 -5.63
N GLY A 273 11.45 -4.48 -5.44
CA GLY A 273 12.14 -4.98 -4.24
C GLY A 273 11.42 -4.68 -2.92
N LEU A 274 10.08 -4.56 -2.94
CA LEU A 274 9.23 -4.33 -1.75
C LEU A 274 9.38 -5.39 -0.65
N ILE A 275 9.74 -6.62 -1.03
CA ILE A 275 9.72 -7.82 -0.21
C ILE A 275 11.16 -8.32 -0.09
N SER A 276 11.84 -7.90 0.97
CA SER A 276 13.17 -8.41 1.36
C SER A 276 13.06 -9.71 2.18
N SER A 277 12.01 -9.81 3.02
CA SER A 277 11.54 -11.04 3.66
C SER A 277 10.08 -10.84 4.12
N GLY A 278 9.14 -11.70 3.71
CA GLY A 278 7.74 -11.65 4.16
C GLY A 278 6.72 -11.52 3.03
N THR A 279 5.61 -10.82 3.31
CA THR A 279 4.49 -10.62 2.38
C THR A 279 3.95 -9.20 2.46
N LEU A 280 3.29 -8.72 1.41
CA LEU A 280 2.54 -7.46 1.50
C LEU A 280 1.44 -7.55 2.58
N GLY A 281 1.41 -6.57 3.47
CA GLY A 281 0.45 -6.47 4.56
C GLY A 281 -0.87 -5.86 4.11
N GLY A 282 -1.99 -6.35 4.64
CA GLY A 282 -3.29 -5.70 4.49
C GLY A 282 -3.29 -4.32 5.18
N ASN A 283 -4.07 -3.38 4.64
CA ASN A 283 -4.14 -1.99 5.10
C ASN A 283 -2.87 -1.15 4.92
N ASN A 284 -1.85 -1.70 4.25
CA ASN A 284 -0.63 -0.96 3.91
C ASN A 284 -0.71 -0.39 2.49
N CYS A 285 -0.21 0.82 2.32
CA CYS A 285 0.09 1.43 1.03
C CYS A 285 1.61 1.59 0.88
N TYR A 286 2.15 1.09 -0.23
CA TYR A 286 3.57 1.10 -0.55
C TYR A 286 3.86 2.22 -1.55
N CYS A 287 4.48 3.30 -1.06
CA CYS A 287 4.75 4.52 -1.80
C CYS A 287 6.18 4.56 -2.34
N PHE A 288 6.35 4.78 -3.65
CA PHE A 288 7.68 4.92 -4.28
C PHE A 288 7.65 5.77 -5.55
N THR A 289 8.82 6.17 -6.04
CA THR A 289 8.98 6.96 -7.27
C THR A 289 9.96 6.29 -8.23
N LEU A 290 9.64 6.32 -9.52
CA LEU A 290 10.49 5.90 -10.63
C LEU A 290 10.87 7.13 -11.46
N GLN A 291 12.16 7.36 -11.73
CA GLN A 291 12.59 8.49 -12.56
C GLN A 291 12.97 8.05 -13.97
N GLY A 292 12.29 8.59 -15.00
CA GLY A 292 12.40 8.11 -16.39
C GLY A 292 13.76 8.29 -17.05
N ASN A 293 14.54 9.31 -16.64
CA ASN A 293 15.87 9.54 -17.22
C ASN A 293 16.96 8.62 -16.66
N LEU A 294 16.73 7.90 -15.55
CA LEU A 294 17.73 7.10 -14.83
C LEU A 294 17.25 5.70 -14.42
N LEU A 295 15.95 5.38 -14.57
CA LEU A 295 15.29 4.25 -13.89
C LEU A 295 15.73 4.14 -12.43
N SER A 296 15.82 5.28 -11.75
CA SER A 296 16.09 5.33 -10.33
C SER A 296 14.80 5.10 -9.55
N LEU A 297 14.83 4.15 -8.63
CA LEU A 297 13.78 3.89 -7.67
C LEU A 297 14.07 4.67 -6.39
N SER A 298 13.14 5.50 -5.89
CA SER A 298 13.28 6.09 -4.56
C SER A 298 13.23 5.02 -3.47
N PRO A 299 13.69 5.29 -2.23
CA PRO A 299 13.32 4.44 -1.10
C PRO A 299 11.81 4.20 -1.09
N ILE A 300 11.41 2.97 -0.78
CA ILE A 300 10.00 2.63 -0.60
C ILE A 300 9.63 3.02 0.82
N THR A 301 8.48 3.66 0.97
CA THR A 301 7.89 3.93 2.27
C THR A 301 6.54 3.27 2.39
N ILE A 302 6.24 2.76 3.57
CA ILE A 302 4.97 2.12 3.88
C ILE A 302 4.15 3.09 4.75
N VAL A 303 2.94 3.37 4.30
CA VAL A 303 1.96 4.18 5.04
C VAL A 303 0.71 3.37 5.29
N ASP A 304 0.00 3.70 6.36
CA ASP A 304 -1.33 3.16 6.60
C ASP A 304 -2.28 3.69 5.52
N TRP A 305 -3.02 2.81 4.86
CA TRP A 305 -3.86 3.19 3.72
C TRP A 305 -5.06 4.05 4.17
N THR A 306 -5.65 3.78 5.33
CA THR A 306 -6.82 4.51 5.84
C THR A 306 -6.49 5.94 6.29
N THR A 307 -5.30 6.18 6.81
CA THR A 307 -4.87 7.44 7.44
C THR A 307 -3.82 8.19 6.62
N GLY A 308 -3.03 7.47 5.83
CA GLY A 308 -1.88 8.02 5.09
C GLY A 308 -0.66 8.28 5.97
N GLU A 309 -0.70 7.92 7.26
CA GLU A 309 0.39 8.14 8.19
C GLU A 309 1.47 7.05 8.04
N PRO A 310 2.77 7.37 8.26
CA PRO A 310 3.83 6.38 8.22
C PRO A 310 3.62 5.25 9.24
N VAL A 311 3.83 4.00 8.81
CA VAL A 311 3.80 2.85 9.73
C VAL A 311 5.14 2.79 10.49
N THR A 312 5.10 2.82 11.82
CA THR A 312 6.31 2.72 12.65
C THR A 312 7.01 1.37 12.44
N GLY A 313 8.22 1.38 11.88
CA GLY A 313 9.14 0.24 11.88
C GLY A 313 9.62 -0.28 10.53
N GLU A 314 9.08 0.17 9.40
CA GLU A 314 9.43 -0.39 8.09
C GLU A 314 9.76 0.69 7.03
N TYR A 315 11.05 0.98 6.90
CA TYR A 315 11.61 1.59 5.69
C TYR A 315 12.22 0.48 4.85
N VAL A 316 11.58 0.14 3.72
CA VAL A 316 12.18 -0.78 2.75
C VAL A 316 13.03 0.04 1.79
N ALA A 317 14.29 0.24 2.14
CA ALA A 317 15.25 0.87 1.23
C ALA A 317 15.68 -0.17 0.18
N VAL A 318 15.33 0.04 -1.09
CA VAL A 318 16.02 -0.60 -2.22
C VAL A 318 16.21 0.40 -3.34
N THR A 319 17.42 0.95 -3.46
CA THR A 319 17.92 1.48 -4.72
C THR A 319 19.32 0.93 -4.91
N ALA A 320 19.47 -0.14 -5.69
CA ALA A 320 20.78 -0.63 -6.07
C ALA A 320 21.16 -0.05 -7.45
N TYR A 321 22.05 0.93 -7.44
CA TYR A 321 22.76 1.36 -8.64
C TYR A 321 24.08 0.57 -8.77
N PRO A 322 24.70 0.51 -9.97
CA PRO A 322 26.08 0.05 -10.11
C PRO A 322 26.99 0.86 -9.19
N THR A 323 27.56 0.19 -8.20
CA THR A 323 28.44 0.82 -7.22
C THR A 323 29.86 0.38 -7.52
N PHE A 324 30.69 1.35 -7.89
CA PHE A 324 32.13 1.17 -8.03
C PHE A 324 32.76 1.14 -6.64
N LYS A 325 33.69 0.21 -6.43
CA LYS A 325 34.55 0.17 -5.25
C LYS A 325 35.94 0.72 -5.60
N GLY A 326 36.41 1.65 -4.79
CA GLY A 326 37.69 2.33 -4.92
C GLY A 326 38.24 2.77 -3.55
N ALA A 327 39.29 3.59 -3.57
CA ALA A 327 39.86 4.14 -2.34
C ALA A 327 38.96 5.28 -1.81
N ALA A 328 38.73 5.28 -0.50
CA ALA A 328 37.88 6.26 0.17
C ALA A 328 38.37 7.69 -0.07
N ASN A 329 37.43 8.60 -0.36
CA ASN A 329 37.66 10.02 -0.61
C ASN A 329 38.62 10.34 -1.79
N GLU A 330 38.78 9.44 -2.76
CA GLU A 330 39.56 9.69 -3.97
C GLU A 330 38.68 10.06 -5.17
N THR A 331 39.25 10.80 -6.12
CA THR A 331 38.63 11.07 -7.43
C THR A 331 39.43 10.40 -8.55
N TRP A 332 38.75 9.60 -9.36
CA TRP A 332 39.32 8.91 -10.52
C TRP A 332 38.66 9.45 -11.79
N TYR A 333 39.31 9.27 -12.94
CA TYR A 333 38.88 9.84 -14.22
C TYR A 333 38.75 8.75 -15.28
N LEU A 334 37.56 8.61 -15.85
CA LEU A 334 37.23 7.58 -16.82
C LEU A 334 37.25 8.11 -18.25
N TYR A 335 37.71 7.27 -19.18
CA TYR A 335 37.57 7.50 -20.61
C TYR A 335 36.81 6.36 -21.29
N TYR A 336 35.80 6.73 -22.08
CA TYR A 336 34.87 5.80 -22.72
C TYR A 336 35.21 5.56 -24.19
N GLU A 337 34.70 4.46 -24.74
CA GLU A 337 34.91 4.06 -26.15
C GLU A 337 34.39 5.07 -27.18
N ASN A 338 33.47 5.95 -26.80
CA ASN A 338 32.84 6.93 -27.68
C ASN A 338 33.75 8.13 -28.04
N LYS A 339 35.00 8.14 -27.55
CA LYS A 339 36.06 9.08 -27.89
C LYS A 339 35.66 10.56 -27.82
N LEU A 340 34.89 10.93 -26.80
CA LEU A 340 34.49 12.32 -26.59
C LEU A 340 35.71 13.22 -26.38
N THR A 341 35.70 14.40 -27.00
CA THR A 341 36.73 15.43 -26.86
C THR A 341 36.12 16.76 -26.42
N GLU A 342 36.96 17.63 -25.86
CA GLU A 342 36.63 18.98 -25.42
C GLU A 342 37.77 19.94 -25.76
N PRO A 343 37.52 21.26 -25.82
CA PRO A 343 38.58 22.24 -26.05
C PRO A 343 39.62 22.23 -24.92
N ASP A 344 40.92 22.33 -25.25
CA ASP A 344 42.02 22.33 -24.28
C ASP A 344 42.34 23.71 -23.66
N GLY A 345 41.59 24.75 -24.06
CA GLY A 345 41.81 26.13 -23.60
C GLY A 345 42.97 26.89 -24.27
N PHE A 346 43.76 26.22 -25.11
CA PHE A 346 44.89 26.79 -25.86
C PHE A 346 44.69 26.72 -27.39
N GLY A 347 43.49 26.31 -27.84
CA GLY A 347 43.10 26.26 -29.25
C GLY A 347 43.20 24.88 -29.88
N GLY A 348 43.49 23.83 -29.11
CA GLY A 348 43.43 22.43 -29.49
C GLY A 348 42.22 21.69 -28.92
N ILE A 349 42.18 20.37 -29.14
CA ILE A 349 41.18 19.45 -28.62
C ILE A 349 41.85 18.40 -27.73
N GLN A 350 41.22 18.07 -26.61
CA GLN A 350 41.67 17.05 -25.68
C GLN A 350 40.56 16.01 -25.40
N PRO A 351 40.90 14.80 -24.95
CA PRO A 351 39.93 13.80 -24.49
C PRO A 351 39.08 14.32 -23.33
N LYS A 352 37.77 14.13 -23.39
CA LYS A 352 36.84 14.48 -22.31
C LYS A 352 36.79 13.34 -21.29
N LEU A 353 37.45 13.53 -20.15
CA LEU A 353 37.44 12.57 -19.04
C LEU A 353 36.23 12.82 -18.12
N GLN A 354 35.63 11.75 -17.59
CA GLN A 354 34.56 11.84 -16.60
C GLN A 354 35.08 11.55 -15.20
N ALA A 355 34.97 12.52 -14.31
CA ALA A 355 35.36 12.36 -12.91
C ALA A 355 34.38 11.45 -12.15
N MET A 356 34.94 10.62 -11.27
CA MET A 356 34.26 9.68 -10.38
C MET A 356 34.85 9.87 -8.99
N THR A 357 34.07 10.39 -8.03
CA THR A 357 34.52 10.64 -6.66
C THR A 357 33.92 9.62 -5.71
N PHE A 358 34.78 8.90 -4.98
CA PHE A 358 34.39 7.91 -4.00
C PHE A 358 34.10 8.58 -2.65
N ASN A 359 33.08 8.10 -1.95
CA ASN A 359 32.76 8.54 -0.59
C ASN A 359 33.79 8.01 0.43
N ASP A 360 33.54 8.26 1.72
CA ASP A 360 34.34 7.82 2.85
C ASP A 360 34.38 6.29 3.05
N GLU A 361 33.48 5.55 2.41
CA GLU A 361 33.42 4.09 2.37
C GLU A 361 34.08 3.50 1.11
N GLY A 362 34.64 4.33 0.23
CA GLY A 362 35.24 3.90 -1.03
C GLY A 362 34.22 3.49 -2.09
N GLU A 363 33.01 4.06 -2.06
CA GLU A 363 31.93 3.78 -2.99
C GLU A 363 31.63 4.97 -3.91
N CYS A 364 31.38 4.69 -5.20
CA CYS A 364 30.88 5.69 -6.13
C CYS A 364 29.78 5.10 -7.02
N THR A 365 28.64 5.77 -7.06
CA THR A 365 27.47 5.33 -7.82
C THR A 365 27.42 6.03 -9.17
N VAL A 366 27.36 5.26 -10.27
CA VAL A 366 27.27 5.81 -11.63
C VAL A 366 26.09 5.19 -12.38
N LYS A 367 25.40 6.03 -13.15
CA LYS A 367 24.32 5.63 -14.05
C LYS A 367 24.83 4.61 -15.09
N PRO A 368 24.22 3.42 -15.22
CA PRO A 368 24.47 2.55 -16.36
C PRO A 368 23.86 3.16 -17.62
N ASP A 369 24.67 3.31 -18.67
CA ASP A 369 24.23 3.87 -19.95
C ASP A 369 24.83 3.13 -21.17
N GLY A 370 25.34 1.91 -20.95
CA GLY A 370 25.88 1.05 -21.99
C GLY A 370 27.25 1.47 -22.53
N ARG A 371 27.83 2.60 -22.07
CA ARG A 371 29.17 3.01 -22.47
C ARG A 371 30.22 2.04 -21.94
N VAL A 372 31.22 1.73 -22.75
CA VAL A 372 32.36 0.91 -22.35
C VAL A 372 33.50 1.80 -21.86
N ILE A 373 33.99 1.56 -20.64
CA ILE A 373 35.18 2.20 -20.09
C ILE A 373 36.40 1.52 -20.70
N THR A 374 37.29 2.34 -21.25
CA THR A 374 38.52 1.87 -21.92
C THR A 374 39.79 2.29 -21.19
N HIS A 375 39.74 3.36 -20.38
CA HIS A 375 40.88 3.85 -19.60
C HIS A 375 40.40 4.42 -18.26
N ILE A 376 41.27 4.33 -17.24
CA ILE A 376 41.07 4.84 -15.89
C ILE A 376 42.33 5.60 -15.47
N PHE A 377 42.18 6.83 -14.98
CA PHE A 377 43.28 7.71 -14.57
C PHE A 377 43.06 8.26 -13.17
N LYS A 378 44.17 8.66 -12.53
CA LYS A 378 44.17 9.33 -11.22
C LYS A 378 44.23 10.85 -11.31
N PHE A 379 44.56 11.39 -12.48
CA PHE A 379 44.74 12.83 -12.67
C PHE A 379 43.88 13.35 -13.83
N PRO A 380 43.32 14.56 -13.71
CA PRO A 380 42.64 15.20 -14.83
C PRO A 380 43.65 15.53 -15.94
N GLY A 381 43.22 15.46 -17.20
CA GLY A 381 44.05 15.82 -18.35
C GLY A 381 45.04 14.75 -18.83
N MET A 382 45.02 13.54 -18.27
CA MET A 382 45.79 12.42 -18.81
C MET A 382 45.29 12.02 -20.20
N ILE A 383 46.23 11.69 -21.10
CA ILE A 383 45.92 11.34 -22.48
C ILE A 383 45.76 9.81 -22.60
N PRO A 384 44.59 9.31 -23.07
CA PRO A 384 44.39 7.93 -23.46
C PRO A 384 45.29 7.56 -24.64
N THR A 385 46.03 6.47 -24.50
CA THR A 385 46.95 5.90 -25.48
C THR A 385 46.81 4.39 -25.46
N ASP A 386 47.27 3.70 -26.50
CA ASP A 386 47.22 2.23 -26.51
C ASP A 386 48.06 1.59 -25.37
N ILE A 387 49.00 2.34 -24.78
CA ILE A 387 49.85 1.87 -23.67
C ILE A 387 49.08 1.82 -22.35
N ASN A 388 48.16 2.76 -22.11
CA ASN A 388 47.42 2.87 -20.84
C ASN A 388 45.96 2.43 -20.96
N LYS A 389 45.63 1.71 -22.03
CA LYS A 389 44.33 1.09 -22.26
C LYS A 389 44.13 -0.12 -21.35
N LEU A 390 42.92 -0.27 -20.82
CA LEU A 390 42.54 -1.46 -20.06
C LEU A 390 42.66 -2.71 -20.93
N ILE A 391 43.29 -3.75 -20.38
CA ILE A 391 43.42 -5.08 -21.02
C ILE A 391 42.03 -5.67 -21.30
N THR A 392 41.11 -5.49 -20.35
CA THR A 392 39.71 -5.85 -20.49
C THR A 392 38.87 -4.59 -20.29
N PRO A 393 38.26 -4.04 -21.35
CA PRO A 393 37.32 -2.93 -21.24
C PRO A 393 36.16 -3.30 -20.32
N ILE A 394 35.68 -2.33 -19.54
CA ILE A 394 34.60 -2.53 -18.57
C ILE A 394 33.31 -2.02 -19.19
N THR A 395 32.39 -2.93 -19.46
CA THR A 395 31.02 -2.59 -19.85
C THR A 395 30.23 -2.19 -18.60
N LEU A 396 29.45 -1.12 -18.68
CA LEU A 396 28.54 -0.70 -17.60
C LEU A 396 27.25 -1.54 -17.60
N ASP A 397 27.37 -2.86 -17.42
CA ASP A 397 26.27 -3.83 -17.46
C ASP A 397 26.11 -4.68 -16.20
N GLN A 398 26.97 -4.49 -15.18
CA GLN A 398 26.98 -5.27 -13.93
C GLN A 398 26.76 -4.41 -12.67
N MET A 399 26.19 -5.02 -11.63
CA MET A 399 25.77 -4.38 -10.37
C MET A 399 26.95 -3.97 -9.46
N TYR A 400 28.05 -4.73 -9.49
CA TYR A 400 29.28 -4.44 -8.75
C TYR A 400 30.46 -4.49 -9.70
N ILE A 401 31.19 -3.39 -9.79
CA ILE A 401 32.40 -3.29 -10.60
C ILE A 401 33.53 -2.93 -9.65
N THR A 402 34.42 -3.89 -9.40
CA THR A 402 35.66 -3.63 -8.68
C THR A 402 36.64 -3.02 -9.68
N LEU A 403 37.05 -1.80 -9.43
CA LEU A 403 38.11 -1.20 -10.24
C LEU A 403 39.47 -1.81 -9.85
N PRO A 404 40.40 -1.95 -10.81
CA PRO A 404 41.72 -2.49 -10.56
C PRO A 404 42.58 -1.64 -9.61
#